data_AF-A0A3S5CI61-F1
#
_entry.id   AF-A0A3S5CI61-F1
#
_cell.length_a   1.000
_cell.length_b   1.000
_cell.length_c   1.000
_cell.angle_alpha   90.00
_cell.angle_beta   90.00
_cell.angle_gamma   90.00
#
_symmetry.space_group_name_H-M   'P 1'
#
loop_
_entity.id
_entity.type
_entity.pdbx_description
1 polymer ?
#
loop_
_entity_poly.entity_id
_entity_poly.type
_entity_poly.pdbx_seq_one_letter_code
_entity_poly.pdbx_strand_id
1 'polypeptide(L)'
;MIVPGVTNYVKEKLGRKFVEPPPFDLARSYQDSSSSAPLIFILSPGADPTMALLKFATDKGFGGSRFHSISLGQGQGPVAAKMIAQAKQEGSWVLLQNCHLAVSWMIQLEKICENLTNENTNAMFRLWLTSYPSPKL
;
A
#
# COMPACT_ATOMS: atom_id res chain seq x y z
N MET A 1 -9.50 27.84 -22.75
CA MET A 1 -8.73 27.46 -21.54
C MET A 1 -9.69 27.00 -20.45
N ILE A 2 -10.11 25.73 -20.46
CA ILE A 2 -11.08 25.22 -19.47
C ILE A 2 -10.36 24.80 -18.17
N VAL A 3 -9.25 24.07 -18.28
CA VAL A 3 -8.50 23.58 -17.10
C VAL A 3 -8.04 24.71 -16.17
N PRO A 4 -7.37 25.79 -16.63
CA PRO A 4 -6.98 26.88 -15.75
C PRO A 4 -8.18 27.62 -15.13
N GLY A 5 -9.28 27.77 -15.88
CA GLY A 5 -10.50 28.41 -15.40
C GLY A 5 -11.16 27.62 -14.27
N VAL A 6 -11.26 26.29 -14.42
CA VAL A 6 -11.78 25.40 -13.38
C VAL A 6 -10.85 25.37 -12.16
N THR A 7 -9.53 25.30 -12.36
CA THR A 7 -8.55 25.34 -11.26
C THR A 7 -8.68 26.63 -10.45
N ASN A 8 -8.81 27.78 -11.11
CA ASN A 8 -8.99 29.06 -10.40
C ASN A 8 -10.31 29.10 -9.64
N TYR A 9 -11.40 28.65 -10.25
CA TYR A 9 -12.70 28.59 -9.58
C TYR A 9 -12.66 27.72 -8.31
N VAL A 10 -12.07 26.52 -8.39
CA VAL A 10 -11.92 25.63 -7.22
C VAL A 10 -11.01 26.26 -6.17
N LYS A 11 -9.91 26.89 -6.58
CA LYS A 11 -9.00 27.60 -5.69
C LYS A 11 -9.66 28.75 -4.95
N GLU A 12 -10.56 29.50 -5.61
CA GLU A 12 -11.30 30.60 -5.00
C GLU A 12 -12.41 30.13 -4.07
N LYS A 13 -13.13 29.05 -4.43
CA LYS A 13 -14.29 28.57 -3.66
C LYS A 13 -13.92 27.64 -2.51
N LEU A 14 -12.91 26.78 -2.70
CA LEU A 14 -12.53 25.74 -1.73
C LEU A 14 -11.13 25.97 -1.14
N GLY A 15 -10.28 26.74 -1.82
CA GLY A 15 -8.92 27.06 -1.37
C GLY A 15 -7.83 26.27 -2.10
N ARG A 16 -6.58 26.73 -1.94
CA ARG A 16 -5.40 26.20 -2.66
C ARG A 16 -5.14 24.71 -2.46
N LYS A 17 -5.39 24.20 -1.25
CA LYS A 17 -5.19 22.79 -0.89
C LYS A 17 -6.01 21.78 -1.72
N PHE A 18 -7.02 22.24 -2.45
CA PHE A 18 -7.85 21.40 -3.32
C PHE A 18 -7.38 21.39 -4.78
N VAL A 19 -6.36 22.19 -5.12
CA VAL A 19 -5.76 22.22 -6.46
C VAL A 19 -4.26 21.91 -6.45
N GLU A 20 -3.62 21.98 -5.30
CA GLU A 20 -2.22 21.62 -5.11
C GLU A 20 -2.14 20.21 -4.51
N PRO A 21 -1.39 19.28 -5.14
CA PRO A 21 -1.22 17.95 -4.59
C PRO A 21 -0.44 18.05 -3.27
N PRO A 22 -0.89 17.38 -2.19
CA PRO A 22 -0.15 17.37 -0.94
C PRO A 22 1.20 16.65 -1.13
N PRO A 23 2.23 17.02 -0.33
CA PRO A 23 3.47 16.27 -0.31
C PRO A 23 3.20 14.84 0.17
N PHE A 24 4.00 13.89 -0.34
CA PHE A 24 3.95 12.50 0.13
C PHE A 24 4.36 12.41 1.60
N ASP A 25 3.50 11.81 2.43
CA ASP A 25 3.74 11.64 3.87
C ASP A 25 3.38 10.22 4.31
N LEU A 26 4.40 9.36 4.36
CA LEU A 26 4.26 7.98 4.78
C LEU A 26 3.82 7.84 6.25
N ALA A 27 4.27 8.75 7.12
CA ALA A 27 3.97 8.69 8.54
C ALA A 27 2.48 8.95 8.79
N ARG A 28 1.92 9.94 8.09
CA ARG A 28 0.49 10.24 8.13
C ARG A 28 -0.34 9.12 7.52
N SER A 29 0.02 8.61 6.34
CA SER A 29 -0.68 7.46 5.75
C SER A 29 -0.70 6.22 6.66
N TYR A 30 0.39 5.98 7.39
CA TYR A 30 0.44 4.90 8.39
C TYR A 30 -0.50 5.17 9.57
N GLN A 31 -0.57 6.40 10.08
CA GLN A 31 -1.47 6.75 11.20
C GLN A 31 -2.94 6.57 10.84
N ASP A 32 -3.31 6.91 9.60
CA ASP A 32 -4.68 6.78 9.10
C ASP A 32 -5.04 5.32 8.71
N SER A 33 -4.08 4.39 8.80
CA SER A 33 -4.25 2.98 8.43
C SER A 33 -4.55 2.04 9.60
N SER A 34 -5.15 0.90 9.30
CA SER A 34 -5.43 -0.18 10.24
C SER A 34 -4.74 -1.49 9.85
N SER A 35 -4.81 -2.50 10.73
CA SER A 35 -4.36 -3.86 10.40
C SER A 35 -5.28 -4.58 9.41
N SER A 36 -6.52 -4.11 9.25
CA SER A 36 -7.54 -4.66 8.35
C SER A 36 -7.60 -3.99 6.98
N ALA A 37 -7.04 -2.80 6.84
CA ALA A 37 -7.03 -2.03 5.59
C ALA A 37 -5.61 -1.97 5.00
N PRO A 38 -5.33 -2.66 3.89
CA PRO A 38 -4.04 -2.60 3.22
C PRO A 38 -3.75 -1.21 2.65
N LEU A 39 -2.45 -0.85 2.60
CA LEU A 39 -1.96 0.39 1.99
C LEU A 39 -1.32 0.10 0.64
N ILE A 40 -1.65 0.90 -0.38
CA ILE A 40 -1.09 0.74 -1.73
C ILE A 40 -0.39 2.01 -2.20
N PHE A 41 0.81 1.85 -2.75
CA PHE A 41 1.48 2.87 -3.53
C PHE A 41 1.22 2.64 -5.02
N ILE A 42 0.62 3.65 -5.66
CA ILE A 42 0.50 3.71 -7.11
C ILE A 42 1.78 4.35 -7.66
N LEU A 43 2.58 3.54 -8.35
CA LEU A 43 3.90 3.93 -8.81
C LEU A 43 3.80 4.78 -10.09
N SER A 44 4.70 5.74 -10.18
CA SER A 44 5.00 6.48 -11.42
C SER A 44 6.41 6.08 -11.89
N PRO A 45 6.71 6.15 -13.20
CA PRO A 45 8.04 5.82 -13.70
C PRO A 45 9.13 6.58 -12.93
N GLY A 46 10.11 5.85 -12.38
CA GLY A 46 11.22 6.42 -11.62
C GLY A 46 10.94 6.72 -10.14
N ALA A 47 9.73 6.44 -9.64
CA ALA A 47 9.38 6.62 -8.22
C ALA A 47 9.04 5.27 -7.57
N ASP A 48 9.93 4.75 -6.73
CA ASP A 48 9.71 3.55 -5.91
C ASP A 48 9.87 3.89 -4.41
N PRO A 49 8.79 3.83 -3.61
CA PRO A 49 8.83 4.15 -2.18
C PRO A 49 9.39 3.00 -1.32
N THR A 50 9.78 1.86 -1.89
CA THR A 50 10.20 0.66 -1.14
C THR A 50 11.30 0.97 -0.12
N MET A 51 12.34 1.71 -0.50
CA MET A 51 13.44 2.06 0.41
C MET A 51 13.00 2.98 1.54
N ALA A 52 12.11 3.95 1.24
CA ALA A 52 11.54 4.83 2.24
C ALA A 52 10.66 4.06 3.23
N LEU A 53 9.86 3.10 2.73
CA LEU A 53 9.06 2.22 3.57
C LEU A 53 9.92 1.32 4.46
N LEU A 54 10.99 0.72 3.93
CA LEU A 54 11.89 -0.13 4.72
C LEU A 54 12.54 0.65 5.86
N LYS A 55 13.02 1.87 5.56
CA LYS A 55 13.57 2.77 6.58
C LYS A 55 12.50 3.11 7.63
N PHE A 56 11.29 3.47 7.19
CA PHE A 56 10.19 3.79 8.10
C PHE A 56 9.78 2.62 8.99
N ALA A 57 9.71 1.40 8.43
CA ALA A 57 9.45 0.19 9.20
C ALA A 57 10.53 -0.04 10.26
N THR A 58 11.80 0.16 9.90
CA THR A 58 12.93 0.08 10.83
C THR A 58 12.82 1.11 11.95
N ASP A 59 12.54 2.37 11.61
CA ASP A 59 12.35 3.46 12.56
C ASP A 59 11.14 3.21 13.51
N LYS A 60 10.16 2.41 13.08
CA LYS A 60 9.01 1.97 13.87
C LYS A 60 9.22 0.66 14.65
N GLY A 61 10.40 0.03 14.56
CA GLY A 61 10.69 -1.24 15.24
C GLY A 61 10.14 -2.49 14.55
N PHE A 62 9.78 -2.38 13.27
CA PHE A 62 9.33 -3.47 12.41
C PHE A 62 10.39 -3.89 11.37
N GLY A 63 11.59 -3.35 11.41
CA GLY A 63 12.69 -3.75 10.53
C GLY A 63 13.19 -5.18 10.79
N GLY A 64 14.19 -5.61 10.01
CA GLY A 64 14.81 -6.93 10.16
C GLY A 64 13.83 -8.08 9.94
N SER A 65 13.72 -8.99 10.90
CA SER A 65 12.88 -10.19 10.79
C SER A 65 11.36 -9.92 10.86
N ARG A 66 10.94 -8.68 11.13
CA ARG A 66 9.53 -8.28 11.22
C ARG A 66 9.02 -7.55 9.98
N PHE A 67 9.85 -7.39 8.95
CA PHE A 67 9.48 -6.85 7.66
C PHE A 67 9.75 -7.88 6.59
N HIS A 68 8.71 -8.32 5.90
CA HIS A 68 8.80 -9.28 4.81
C HIS A 68 8.44 -8.61 3.50
N SER A 69 9.20 -8.87 2.44
CA SER A 69 8.92 -8.33 1.11
C SER A 69 8.97 -9.43 0.07
N ILE A 70 8.05 -9.38 -0.89
CA ILE A 70 8.01 -10.29 -2.03
C ILE A 70 7.53 -9.56 -3.27
N SER A 71 8.26 -9.72 -4.38
CA SER A 71 7.80 -9.26 -5.69
C SER A 71 6.87 -10.29 -6.30
N LEU A 72 5.65 -9.87 -6.63
CA LEU A 72 4.64 -10.72 -7.24
C LEU A 72 4.95 -10.93 -8.72
N GLY A 73 5.58 -12.06 -9.02
CA GLY A 73 5.72 -12.59 -10.37
C GLY A 73 4.87 -13.85 -10.57
N GLN A 74 5.06 -14.51 -11.71
CA GLN A 74 4.41 -15.79 -11.98
C GLN A 74 4.73 -16.81 -10.87
N GLY A 75 3.69 -17.41 -10.28
CA GLY A 75 3.83 -18.46 -9.26
C GLY A 75 4.10 -17.98 -7.83
N GLN A 76 4.24 -16.67 -7.57
CA GLN A 76 4.53 -16.17 -6.22
C GLN A 76 3.29 -16.02 -5.31
N GLY A 77 2.09 -16.07 -5.88
CA GLY A 77 0.83 -15.90 -5.14
C GLY A 77 0.69 -16.81 -3.91
N PRO A 78 0.91 -18.14 -4.01
CA PRO A 78 0.84 -19.04 -2.86
C PRO A 78 1.88 -18.72 -1.76
N VAL A 79 3.07 -18.23 -2.14
CA VAL A 79 4.11 -17.83 -1.18
C VAL A 79 3.69 -16.55 -0.46
N ALA A 80 3.17 -15.57 -1.20
CA ALA A 80 2.62 -14.34 -0.64
C ALA A 80 1.45 -14.62 0.32
N ALA A 81 0.53 -15.52 -0.04
CA ALA A 81 -0.59 -15.90 0.83
C ALA A 81 -0.11 -16.47 2.18
N LYS A 82 0.89 -17.36 2.16
CA LYS A 82 1.48 -17.93 3.39
C LYS A 82 2.18 -16.86 4.23
N MET A 83 2.94 -15.98 3.59
CA MET A 83 3.62 -14.87 4.23
C MET A 83 2.64 -13.92 4.95
N ILE A 84 1.51 -13.59 4.28
CA ILE A 84 0.45 -12.77 4.87
C ILE A 84 -0.18 -13.50 6.06
N ALA A 85 -0.53 -14.78 5.92
CA ALA A 85 -1.15 -15.56 6.98
C ALA A 85 -0.28 -15.64 8.24
N GLN A 86 1.04 -15.80 8.08
CA GLN A 86 1.99 -15.80 9.18
C GLN A 86 2.12 -14.42 9.82
N ALA A 87 2.38 -13.38 9.02
CA ALA A 87 2.55 -12.02 9.52
C ALA A 87 1.28 -11.48 10.20
N LYS A 88 0.10 -11.90 9.73
CA LYS A 88 -1.21 -11.61 10.34
C LYS A 88 -1.27 -12.06 11.81
N GLN A 89 -0.68 -13.20 12.14
CA GLN A 89 -0.63 -13.74 13.50
C GLN A 89 0.48 -13.05 14.32
N GLU A 90 1.67 -12.92 13.73
CA GLU A 90 2.86 -12.38 14.42
C GLU A 90 2.81 -10.87 14.64
N GLY A 91 1.98 -10.14 13.89
CA GLY A 91 1.99 -8.67 13.90
C GLY A 91 3.23 -8.09 13.22
N SER A 92 3.67 -8.73 12.13
CA SER A 92 4.78 -8.29 11.27
C SER A 92 4.25 -7.57 10.04
N TRP A 93 5.11 -6.90 9.28
CA TRP A 93 4.71 -6.17 8.07
C TRP A 93 5.03 -6.98 6.82
N VAL A 94 4.16 -6.88 5.82
CA VAL A 94 4.36 -7.51 4.50
C VAL A 94 4.29 -6.45 3.42
N LEU A 95 5.28 -6.43 2.52
CA LEU A 95 5.29 -5.64 1.30
C LEU A 95 5.16 -6.57 0.09
N LEU A 96 4.03 -6.46 -0.62
CA LEU A 96 3.83 -7.06 -1.93
C LEU A 96 4.25 -6.07 -3.01
N GLN A 97 5.28 -6.43 -3.79
CA GLN A 97 5.77 -5.57 -4.85
C GLN A 97 5.21 -5.97 -6.21
N ASN A 98 5.04 -5.00 -7.10
CA ASN A 98 4.67 -5.23 -8.50
C ASN A 98 3.35 -5.99 -8.72
N CYS A 99 2.30 -5.66 -7.96
CA CYS A 99 1.01 -6.38 -8.01
C CYS A 99 0.39 -6.46 -9.41
N HIS A 100 0.57 -5.43 -10.26
CA HIS A 100 0.19 -5.42 -11.69
C HIS A 100 0.74 -6.58 -12.53
N LEU A 101 1.79 -7.27 -12.10
CA LEU A 101 2.32 -8.44 -12.79
C LEU A 101 1.58 -9.74 -12.46
N ALA A 102 0.79 -9.76 -11.39
CA ALA A 102 0.09 -10.94 -10.88
C ALA A 102 -1.43 -10.84 -10.98
N VAL A 103 -1.93 -10.35 -12.12
CA VAL A 103 -3.37 -10.09 -12.39
C VAL A 103 -4.28 -11.26 -11.98
N SER A 104 -3.94 -12.49 -12.37
CA SER A 104 -4.77 -13.67 -12.07
C SER A 104 -4.87 -13.99 -10.57
N TRP A 105 -3.91 -13.55 -9.76
CA TRP A 105 -3.88 -13.78 -8.32
C TRP A 105 -4.60 -12.68 -7.53
N MET A 106 -4.90 -11.54 -8.14
CA MET A 106 -5.52 -10.42 -7.44
C MET A 106 -6.89 -10.73 -6.85
N ILE A 107 -7.68 -11.58 -7.51
CA ILE A 107 -8.96 -12.09 -6.98
C ILE A 107 -8.74 -12.85 -5.66
N GLN A 108 -7.63 -13.58 -5.54
CA GLN A 108 -7.29 -14.27 -4.29
C GLN A 108 -6.78 -13.29 -3.23
N LEU A 109 -6.01 -12.28 -3.63
CA LEU A 109 -5.56 -11.23 -2.71
C LEU A 109 -6.74 -10.44 -2.13
N GLU A 110 -7.74 -10.10 -2.95
CA GLU A 110 -8.98 -9.45 -2.51
C GLU A 110 -9.66 -10.25 -1.39
N LYS A 111 -9.87 -11.56 -1.60
CA LYS A 111 -10.44 -12.45 -0.58
C LYS A 111 -9.62 -12.51 0.71
N ILE A 112 -8.28 -12.44 0.60
CA ILE A 112 -7.40 -12.39 1.77
C ILE A 112 -7.64 -11.08 2.53
N CYS A 113 -7.72 -9.95 1.82
CA CYS A 113 -7.96 -8.63 2.40
C CYS A 113 -9.35 -8.53 3.06
N GLU A 114 -10.40 -9.05 2.43
CA GLU A 114 -11.76 -9.11 3.00
C GLU A 114 -11.81 -9.92 4.30
N ASN A 115 -10.91 -10.90 4.47
CA ASN A 115 -10.81 -11.70 5.68
C ASN A 115 -9.99 -11.03 6.80
N LEU A 116 -9.34 -9.90 6.54
CA LEU A 116 -8.62 -9.17 7.59
C LEU A 116 -9.61 -8.40 8.46
N THR A 117 -9.89 -8.93 9.65
CA THR A 117 -10.77 -8.29 10.63
C THR A 117 -10.01 -7.97 11.91
N ASN A 118 -10.56 -7.06 12.71
CA ASN A 118 -9.92 -6.65 13.97
C ASN A 118 -9.85 -7.81 14.99
N GLU A 119 -10.74 -8.81 14.88
CA GLU A 119 -10.81 -9.96 15.77
C GLU A 119 -9.77 -11.04 15.42
N ASN A 120 -9.38 -11.14 14.15
CA ASN A 120 -8.53 -12.23 13.66
C ASN A 120 -7.13 -11.78 13.18
N THR A 121 -6.85 -10.48 13.23
CA THR A 121 -5.61 -9.88 12.73
C THR A 121 -4.92 -9.13 13.85
N ASN A 122 -3.63 -9.40 14.04
CA ASN A 122 -2.81 -8.67 15.01
C ASN A 122 -2.83 -7.15 14.71
N ALA A 123 -3.10 -6.32 15.73
CA ALA A 123 -3.23 -4.87 15.57
C ALA A 123 -1.96 -4.19 14.99
N MET A 124 -0.79 -4.81 15.15
CA MET A 124 0.49 -4.33 14.64
C MET A 124 0.76 -4.72 13.18
N PHE A 125 0.02 -5.70 12.65
CA PHE A 125 0.17 -6.14 11.26
C PHE A 125 -0.11 -4.99 10.29
N ARG A 126 0.66 -4.90 9.22
CA ARG A 126 0.38 -4.03 8.08
C ARG A 126 0.70 -4.73 6.77
N LEU A 127 -0.22 -4.61 5.82
CA LEU A 127 -0.04 -5.06 4.45
C LEU A 127 0.18 -3.85 3.55
N TRP A 128 1.32 -3.84 2.87
CA TRP A 128 1.73 -2.81 1.93
C TRP A 128 1.79 -3.40 0.52
N LEU A 129 1.38 -2.61 -0.47
CA LEU A 129 1.36 -3.00 -1.87
C LEU A 129 2.04 -1.93 -2.71
N THR A 130 2.73 -2.34 -3.78
CA THR A 130 3.15 -1.43 -4.86
C THR A 130 2.64 -1.93 -6.19
N SER A 131 2.15 -1.00 -7.02
CA SER A 131 1.70 -1.34 -8.36
C SER A 131 1.79 -0.14 -9.30
N TYR A 132 2.14 -0.37 -10.57
CA TYR A 132 1.84 0.58 -11.62
C TYR A 132 0.33 0.55 -11.94
N PRO A 133 -0.25 1.66 -12.41
CA PRO A 133 -1.56 1.66 -13.04
C PRO A 133 -1.59 0.65 -14.19
N SER A 134 -2.62 -0.20 -14.24
CA SER A 134 -2.77 -1.21 -15.28
C SER A 134 -4.24 -1.29 -15.67
N PRO A 135 -4.58 -1.31 -16.98
CA PRO A 135 -5.97 -1.49 -17.43
C PRO A 135 -6.46 -2.93 -17.24
N LYS A 136 -5.58 -3.85 -16.83
CA LYS A 136 -5.90 -5.26 -16.58
C LYS A 136 -6.25 -5.54 -15.11
N LEU A 137 -6.05 -4.55 -14.24
CA LEU A 137 -6.35 -4.61 -12.82
C LEU A 137 -7.61 -3.80 -12.50
#